data_AF-A0A2V9UXT0-F1
#
_entry.id   AF-A0A2V9UXT0-F1
#
_cell.length_a   1.000
_cell.length_b   1.000
_cell.length_c   1.000
_cell.angle_alpha   90.00
_cell.angle_beta   90.00
_cell.angle_gamma   90.00
#
_symmetry.space_group_name_H-M   'P 1'
#
loop_
_entity.id
_entity.type
_entity.pdbx_description
1 polymer ?
#
loop_
_entity_poly.entity_id
_entity_poly.type
_entity_poly.pdbx_seq_one_letter_code
_entity_poly.pdbx_strand_id
1 'polypeptide(L)'
;MNRTTAQLLTCLFVLCAAAFSSSAQGQETATQQRHAPGKPVFVVIPRGNSEEALQQAAVATNVPLWSSSFKFNGSTFNYTMVGTNPASGSVATKIPVVIIPIRFQFGSTVIRPGQIACGDTQSALFRIKSSPLLRAAPFVVGVTNVGTTQYIDAFQRANFWSDVSTTSPGYHVKLNPVSTTAGQTIVVPPAVGGLIGAFCGNQQVGTVDINYFDNIAQGLITKLGIPPTSLPLFIAYDVFETIGGGCCVLGYHSSTASNQTYAVATYNDPGIFQAAGIRDVHALSHELGEWMDDPFGNNMVPAWGHVGQVGGCQDNLEVGDPVTGSAFTVTLNGFTYHP
;
A
#
# COMPACT_ATOMS: atom_id res chain seq x y z
N MET A 1 -32.95 77.87 49.19
CA MET A 1 -34.27 77.85 48.52
C MET A 1 -34.05 77.63 47.03
N ASN A 2 -34.67 76.60 46.49
CA ASN A 2 -34.99 76.34 45.07
C ASN A 2 -33.88 76.23 44.01
N ARG A 3 -33.66 74.96 43.63
CA ARG A 3 -33.62 74.37 42.27
C ARG A 3 -32.82 75.11 41.18
N THR A 4 -31.74 74.46 40.73
CA THR A 4 -31.16 74.67 39.40
C THR A 4 -30.87 73.34 38.70
N THR A 5 -31.79 73.04 37.78
CA THR A 5 -31.64 72.45 36.44
C THR A 5 -30.35 71.71 36.04
N ALA A 6 -30.58 70.47 35.57
CA ALA A 6 -29.66 69.60 34.85
C ALA A 6 -29.19 70.19 33.50
N GLN A 7 -27.92 69.97 33.17
CA GLN A 7 -27.36 70.22 31.84
C GLN A 7 -27.28 68.90 31.06
N LEU A 8 -28.00 68.87 29.94
CA LEU A 8 -27.89 67.90 28.85
C LEU A 8 -26.50 68.03 28.19
N LEU A 9 -25.79 66.91 28.01
CA LEU A 9 -24.70 66.82 27.03
C LEU A 9 -25.26 66.46 25.66
N THR A 10 -25.10 67.38 24.72
CA THR A 10 -25.44 67.27 23.31
C THR A 10 -24.29 66.57 22.56
N CYS A 11 -24.51 65.37 22.03
CA CYS A 11 -23.67 64.80 20.96
C CYS A 11 -24.57 64.57 19.74
N LEU A 12 -24.54 65.53 18.81
CA LEU A 12 -25.31 65.48 17.57
C LEU A 12 -24.58 64.59 16.55
N PHE A 13 -25.33 63.61 16.04
CA PHE A 13 -24.94 62.64 15.02
C PHE A 13 -24.60 63.32 13.69
N VAL A 14 -23.43 63.00 13.12
CA VAL A 14 -23.13 63.20 11.70
C VAL A 14 -23.57 61.95 10.95
N LEU A 15 -24.64 62.05 10.16
CA LEU A 15 -25.04 61.03 9.20
C LEU A 15 -24.05 61.02 8.03
N CYS A 16 -23.14 60.03 8.00
CA CYS A 16 -22.48 59.62 6.76
C CYS A 16 -23.38 58.65 6.02
N ALA A 17 -23.88 59.05 4.85
CA ALA A 17 -24.54 58.18 3.90
C ALA A 17 -23.52 57.17 3.33
N ALA A 18 -23.50 55.95 3.88
CA ALA A 18 -22.80 54.83 3.27
C ALA A 18 -23.72 54.17 2.25
N ALA A 19 -23.33 54.22 0.98
CA ALA A 19 -23.94 53.48 -0.10
C ALA A 19 -23.96 51.98 0.24
N PHE A 20 -25.14 51.36 0.16
CA PHE A 20 -25.28 49.91 0.19
C PHE A 20 -24.71 49.34 -1.12
N SER A 21 -23.42 49.06 -1.13
CA SER A 21 -22.84 48.11 -2.07
C SER A 21 -23.25 46.72 -1.59
N SER A 22 -24.21 46.10 -2.27
CA SER A 22 -24.50 44.68 -2.12
C SER A 22 -23.27 43.89 -2.57
N SER A 23 -22.35 43.62 -1.66
CA SER A 23 -21.35 42.59 -1.84
C SER A 23 -22.08 41.26 -1.91
N ALA A 24 -22.26 40.76 -3.14
CA ALA A 24 -22.52 39.36 -3.35
C ALA A 24 -21.38 38.60 -2.66
N GLN A 25 -21.67 38.01 -1.50
CA GLN A 25 -20.81 37.02 -0.89
C GLN A 25 -20.80 35.86 -1.88
N GLY A 26 -19.79 35.83 -2.75
CA GLY A 26 -19.37 34.61 -3.41
C GLY A 26 -19.06 33.64 -2.28
N GLN A 27 -19.99 32.73 -2.04
CA GLN A 27 -19.79 31.61 -1.16
C GLN A 27 -18.71 30.77 -1.85
N GLU A 28 -17.44 31.01 -1.50
CA GLU A 28 -16.39 30.02 -1.72
C GLU A 28 -16.90 28.76 -1.03
N THR A 29 -17.42 27.83 -1.82
CA THR A 29 -17.51 26.44 -1.43
C THR A 29 -16.08 26.01 -1.17
N ALA A 30 -15.61 26.18 0.08
CA ALA A 30 -14.50 25.41 0.58
C ALA A 30 -14.90 23.95 0.35
N THR A 31 -14.35 23.34 -0.71
CA THR A 31 -14.39 21.90 -0.89
C THR A 31 -13.66 21.33 0.31
N GLN A 32 -14.41 21.02 1.37
CA GLN A 32 -13.91 20.30 2.52
C GLN A 32 -13.27 19.04 1.95
N GLN A 33 -11.94 18.94 2.04
CA GLN A 33 -11.20 17.77 1.61
C GLN A 33 -11.78 16.58 2.38
N ARG A 34 -12.64 15.80 1.71
CA ARG A 34 -13.18 14.59 2.32
C ARG A 34 -12.04 13.60 2.32
N HIS A 35 -11.81 12.96 3.46
CA HIS A 35 -10.95 11.79 3.57
C HIS A 35 -11.84 10.55 3.73
N ALA A 36 -11.36 9.39 3.29
CA ALA A 36 -12.03 8.13 3.55
C ALA A 36 -12.23 7.95 5.07
N PRO A 37 -13.36 7.36 5.50
CA PRO A 37 -13.55 7.04 6.89
C PRO A 37 -12.54 5.96 7.32
N GLY A 38 -11.81 6.20 8.41
CA GLY A 38 -10.89 5.22 9.00
C GLY A 38 -9.41 5.53 8.87
N LYS A 39 -8.57 4.72 9.53
CA LYS A 39 -7.11 4.76 9.42
C LYS A 39 -6.69 3.78 8.32
N PRO A 40 -5.78 4.15 7.41
CA PRO A 40 -5.19 3.19 6.49
C PRO A 40 -4.35 2.20 7.30
N VAL A 41 -4.62 0.92 7.08
CA VAL A 41 -3.87 -0.20 7.66
C VAL A 41 -3.51 -1.23 6.59
N PHE A 42 -2.52 -2.04 6.91
CA PHE A 42 -2.03 -3.17 6.13
C PHE A 42 -2.05 -4.40 7.03
N VAL A 43 -2.21 -5.58 6.43
CA VAL A 43 -2.52 -6.80 7.18
C VAL A 43 -1.84 -7.97 6.52
N VAL A 44 -1.27 -8.89 7.29
CA VAL A 44 -1.00 -10.25 6.82
C VAL A 44 -2.17 -11.16 7.17
N ILE A 45 -2.53 -12.10 6.28
CA ILE A 45 -3.44 -13.20 6.60
C ILE A 45 -2.61 -14.49 6.69
N PRO A 46 -2.15 -14.90 7.89
CA PRO A 46 -1.25 -16.04 8.04
C PRO A 46 -1.93 -17.34 7.63
N ARG A 47 -1.29 -18.06 6.70
CA ARG A 47 -1.76 -19.33 6.14
C ARG A 47 -0.57 -20.14 5.65
N GLY A 48 -0.86 -21.39 5.27
CA GLY A 48 0.13 -22.31 4.72
C GLY A 48 1.10 -22.83 5.77
N ASN A 49 2.07 -23.61 5.30
CA ASN A 49 3.14 -24.20 6.08
C ASN A 49 4.48 -23.80 5.44
N SER A 50 5.22 -22.90 6.10
CA SER A 50 6.49 -22.38 5.58
C SER A 50 7.57 -23.46 5.44
N GLU A 51 7.56 -24.51 6.27
CA GLU A 51 8.50 -25.63 6.17
C GLU A 51 8.23 -26.46 4.91
N GLU A 52 6.98 -26.80 4.64
CA GLU A 52 6.59 -27.47 3.40
C GLU A 52 6.86 -26.58 2.18
N ALA A 53 6.62 -25.28 2.29
CA ALA A 53 6.90 -24.33 1.22
C ALA A 53 8.39 -24.28 0.87
N LEU A 54 9.29 -24.32 1.86
CA LEU A 54 10.73 -24.41 1.66
C LEU A 54 11.11 -25.70 0.90
N GLN A 55 10.50 -26.83 1.23
CA GLN A 55 10.71 -28.09 0.51
C GLN A 55 10.25 -27.99 -0.95
N GLN A 56 9.09 -27.39 -1.20
CA GLN A 56 8.57 -27.13 -2.55
C GLN A 56 9.47 -26.17 -3.34
N ALA A 57 9.98 -25.11 -2.70
CA ALA A 57 10.90 -24.16 -3.32
C ALA A 57 12.22 -24.85 -3.74
N ALA A 58 12.74 -25.76 -2.92
CA ALA A 58 13.97 -26.51 -3.20
C ALA A 58 13.86 -27.43 -4.45
N VAL A 59 12.65 -27.85 -4.82
CA VAL A 59 12.37 -28.63 -6.03
C VAL A 59 11.69 -27.80 -7.14
N ALA A 60 11.74 -26.47 -7.02
CA ALA A 60 11.20 -25.52 -8.00
C ALA A 60 9.69 -25.68 -8.28
N THR A 61 8.90 -26.05 -7.28
CA THR A 61 7.43 -26.09 -7.34
C THR A 61 6.78 -24.97 -6.52
N ASN A 62 7.56 -24.00 -6.05
CA ASN A 62 7.10 -22.76 -5.42
C ASN A 62 8.07 -21.63 -5.81
N VAL A 63 7.76 -20.37 -5.46
CA VAL A 63 8.75 -19.29 -5.55
C VAL A 63 10.00 -19.65 -4.74
N PRO A 64 11.20 -19.22 -5.15
CA PRO A 64 12.40 -19.41 -4.34
C PRO A 64 12.22 -18.86 -2.93
N LEU A 65 12.51 -19.70 -1.94
CA LEU A 65 12.46 -19.39 -0.52
C LEU A 65 13.77 -19.84 0.12
N TRP A 66 14.17 -19.13 1.17
CA TRP A 66 15.30 -19.51 2.00
C TRP A 66 14.99 -19.23 3.46
N SER A 67 15.64 -19.97 4.36
CA SER A 67 15.49 -19.77 5.80
C SER A 67 16.84 -19.55 6.46
N SER A 68 16.82 -18.81 7.56
CA SER A 68 18.00 -18.58 8.40
C SER A 68 17.54 -18.19 9.81
N SER A 69 18.46 -17.76 10.65
CA SER A 69 18.17 -17.29 11.99
C SER A 69 19.11 -16.19 12.44
N PHE A 70 18.70 -15.43 13.44
CA PHE A 70 19.56 -14.50 14.17
C PHE A 70 19.35 -14.67 15.68
N LYS A 71 20.30 -14.16 16.47
CA LYS A 71 20.21 -14.19 17.94
C LYS A 71 20.02 -12.79 18.49
N PHE A 72 19.10 -12.65 19.43
CA PHE A 72 18.89 -11.43 20.20
C PHE A 72 18.54 -11.78 21.65
N ASN A 73 19.22 -11.16 22.61
CA ASN A 73 19.05 -11.42 24.05
C ASN A 73 19.00 -12.92 24.44
N GLY A 74 19.89 -13.72 23.86
CA GLY A 74 19.98 -15.16 24.13
C GLY A 74 18.91 -16.03 23.46
N SER A 75 17.92 -15.44 22.79
CA SER A 75 16.90 -16.14 22.01
C SER A 75 17.31 -16.22 20.54
N THR A 76 16.94 -17.33 19.88
CA THR A 76 17.15 -17.52 18.44
C THR A 76 15.82 -17.30 17.73
N PHE A 77 15.82 -16.43 16.73
CA PHE A 77 14.67 -16.11 15.90
C PHE A 77 14.91 -16.68 14.51
N ASN A 78 14.06 -17.60 14.09
CA ASN A 78 14.10 -18.19 12.76
C ASN A 78 13.22 -17.37 11.82
N TYR A 79 13.64 -17.26 10.57
CA TYR A 79 12.86 -16.59 9.55
C TYR A 79 12.96 -17.30 8.20
N THR A 80 11.93 -17.11 7.37
CA THR A 80 11.85 -17.55 5.97
C THR A 80 11.60 -16.35 5.09
N MET A 81 12.34 -16.20 3.99
CA MET A 81 12.23 -15.07 3.08
C MET A 81 12.18 -15.53 1.62
N VAL A 82 11.66 -14.67 0.75
CA VAL A 82 11.67 -14.89 -0.70
C VAL A 82 13.07 -14.64 -1.25
N GLY A 83 13.51 -15.49 -2.18
CA GLY A 83 14.78 -15.36 -2.88
C GLY A 83 15.82 -16.40 -2.48
N THR A 84 17.03 -15.94 -2.22
CA THR A 84 18.19 -16.76 -1.85
C THR A 84 18.97 -16.10 -0.73
N ASN A 85 19.59 -16.88 0.15
CA ASN A 85 20.37 -16.33 1.26
C ASN A 85 21.61 -15.57 0.76
N PRO A 86 21.71 -14.23 0.94
CA PRO A 86 22.86 -13.45 0.50
C PRO A 86 24.15 -13.81 1.24
N ALA A 87 24.10 -14.37 2.44
CA ALA A 87 25.29 -14.87 3.15
C ALA A 87 25.86 -16.16 2.52
N SER A 88 25.09 -16.85 1.67
CA SER A 88 25.52 -18.08 0.98
C SER A 88 26.14 -17.82 -0.40
N GLY A 89 26.25 -16.55 -0.80
CA GLY A 89 26.86 -16.12 -2.05
C GLY A 89 25.91 -15.36 -2.98
N SER A 90 26.48 -14.86 -4.07
CA SER A 90 25.78 -13.94 -4.96
C SER A 90 24.86 -14.66 -5.93
N VAL A 91 23.55 -14.47 -5.79
CA VAL A 91 22.54 -14.97 -6.73
C VAL A 91 21.53 -13.88 -7.06
N ALA A 92 21.25 -13.72 -8.35
CA ALA A 92 20.18 -12.86 -8.83
C ALA A 92 18.91 -13.69 -9.09
N THR A 93 18.04 -13.74 -8.11
CA THR A 93 16.75 -14.42 -8.19
C THR A 93 15.75 -13.59 -9.01
N LYS A 94 14.93 -14.27 -9.80
CA LYS A 94 13.85 -13.69 -10.58
C LYS A 94 12.54 -14.37 -10.22
N ILE A 95 11.58 -13.60 -9.73
CA ILE A 95 10.24 -14.05 -9.40
C ILE A 95 9.30 -13.58 -10.51
N PRO A 96 8.71 -14.49 -11.31
CA PRO A 96 7.63 -14.12 -12.21
C PRO A 96 6.45 -13.52 -11.43
N VAL A 97 5.87 -12.42 -11.93
CA VAL A 97 4.68 -11.79 -11.35
C VAL A 97 3.55 -11.87 -12.35
N VAL A 98 2.38 -12.28 -11.88
CA VAL A 98 1.14 -12.24 -12.63
C VAL A 98 0.22 -11.19 -12.03
N ILE A 99 0.12 -10.03 -12.69
CA ILE A 99 -0.79 -8.97 -12.27
C ILE A 99 -2.22 -9.38 -12.62
N ILE A 100 -3.11 -9.30 -11.65
CA ILE A 100 -4.54 -9.62 -11.77
C ILE A 100 -5.35 -8.34 -11.46
N PRO A 101 -5.74 -7.55 -12.48
CA PRO A 101 -6.50 -6.33 -12.26
C PRO A 101 -7.94 -6.66 -11.83
N ILE A 102 -8.40 -6.11 -10.71
CA ILE A 102 -9.77 -6.34 -10.21
C ILE A 102 -10.70 -5.19 -10.59
N ARG A 103 -11.89 -5.53 -11.09
CA ARG A 103 -12.97 -4.59 -11.38
C ARG A 103 -14.07 -4.80 -10.35
N PHE A 104 -14.18 -3.94 -9.36
CA PHE A 104 -15.25 -4.01 -8.38
C PHE A 104 -16.49 -3.32 -8.93
N GLN A 105 -17.61 -4.06 -8.95
CA GLN A 105 -18.91 -3.57 -9.41
C GLN A 105 -19.84 -3.37 -8.21
N PHE A 106 -20.23 -2.11 -8.00
CA PHE A 106 -21.16 -1.62 -6.98
C PHE A 106 -22.44 -1.13 -7.68
N GLY A 107 -23.41 -2.01 -7.85
CA GLY A 107 -24.60 -1.71 -8.67
C GLY A 107 -24.21 -1.39 -10.12
N SER A 108 -24.48 -0.15 -10.56
CA SER A 108 -24.09 0.35 -11.89
C SER A 108 -22.68 0.94 -11.95
N THR A 109 -22.05 1.19 -10.80
CA THR A 109 -20.71 1.79 -10.73
C THR A 109 -19.65 0.69 -10.79
N VAL A 110 -18.63 0.89 -11.62
CA VAL A 110 -17.46 -0.01 -11.69
C VAL A 110 -16.20 0.78 -11.44
N ILE A 111 -15.45 0.38 -10.41
CA ILE A 111 -14.11 0.91 -10.10
C ILE A 111 -13.08 -0.13 -10.53
N ARG A 112 -12.05 0.29 -11.28
CA ARG A 112 -11.06 -0.61 -11.89
C ARG A 112 -9.71 0.07 -12.13
N PRO A 113 -8.58 -0.65 -12.01
CA PRO A 113 -7.24 -0.14 -12.31
C PRO A 113 -7.04 0.42 -13.73
N GLY A 114 -7.91 0.06 -14.68
CA GLY A 114 -7.86 0.62 -16.04
C GLY A 114 -8.44 2.04 -16.16
N GLN A 115 -9.01 2.62 -15.11
CA GLN A 115 -9.44 4.03 -15.09
C GLN A 115 -8.24 4.96 -14.94
N ILE A 116 -8.39 6.18 -15.48
CA ILE A 116 -7.41 7.26 -15.33
C ILE A 116 -7.31 7.65 -13.86
N ALA A 117 -6.09 7.64 -13.31
CA ALA A 117 -5.83 8.08 -11.95
C ALA A 117 -6.14 9.57 -11.79
N CYS A 118 -6.56 10.01 -10.61
CA CYS A 118 -6.90 11.41 -10.40
C CYS A 118 -5.73 12.34 -10.66
N GLY A 119 -6.00 13.44 -11.37
CA GLY A 119 -4.98 14.43 -11.70
C GLY A 119 -3.92 13.90 -12.68
N ASP A 120 -4.19 12.75 -13.31
CA ASP A 120 -3.28 12.08 -14.23
C ASP A 120 -3.87 11.98 -15.65
N THR A 121 -3.02 11.62 -16.60
CA THR A 121 -3.38 11.23 -17.97
C THR A 121 -3.27 9.71 -18.17
N GLN A 122 -2.77 8.99 -17.17
CA GLN A 122 -2.53 7.55 -17.22
C GLN A 122 -3.43 6.80 -16.25
N SER A 123 -3.67 5.52 -16.56
CA SER A 123 -4.42 4.65 -15.66
C SER A 123 -3.61 4.20 -14.44
N ALA A 124 -4.29 3.84 -13.36
CA ALA A 124 -3.65 3.25 -12.18
C ALA A 124 -2.82 1.99 -12.56
N LEU A 125 -3.36 1.13 -13.43
CA LEU A 125 -2.65 -0.04 -13.97
C LEU A 125 -1.37 0.36 -14.73
N PHE A 126 -1.43 1.42 -15.54
CA PHE A 126 -0.25 1.92 -16.23
C PHE A 126 0.80 2.42 -15.24
N ARG A 127 0.38 3.18 -14.22
CA ARG A 127 1.27 3.70 -13.17
C ARG A 127 1.93 2.59 -12.38
N ILE A 128 1.19 1.57 -11.95
CA ILE A 128 1.75 0.38 -11.30
C ILE A 128 2.82 -0.29 -12.18
N LYS A 129 2.51 -0.53 -13.47
CA LYS A 129 3.45 -1.18 -14.41
C LYS A 129 4.68 -0.34 -14.79
N SER A 130 4.60 0.96 -14.54
CA SER A 130 5.66 1.93 -14.82
C SER A 130 6.40 2.39 -13.56
N SER A 131 5.99 1.88 -12.40
CA SER A 131 6.52 2.27 -11.10
C SER A 131 7.91 1.67 -10.84
N PRO A 132 8.67 2.21 -9.87
CA PRO A 132 9.92 1.63 -9.43
C PRO A 132 9.76 0.24 -8.80
N LEU A 133 8.53 -0.23 -8.50
CA LEU A 133 8.32 -1.61 -8.04
C LEU A 133 8.63 -2.62 -9.15
N LEU A 134 8.36 -2.25 -10.41
CA LEU A 134 8.50 -3.15 -11.56
C LEU A 134 9.53 -2.66 -12.59
N ARG A 135 9.99 -1.41 -12.48
CA ARG A 135 11.01 -0.79 -13.33
C ARG A 135 12.24 -0.42 -12.52
N ALA A 136 13.39 -0.45 -13.17
CA ALA A 136 14.63 -0.07 -12.52
C ALA A 136 14.70 1.45 -12.31
N ALA A 137 15.14 1.86 -11.14
CA ALA A 137 15.48 3.23 -10.78
C ALA A 137 16.81 3.23 -9.98
N PRO A 138 17.57 4.34 -9.99
CA PRO A 138 18.77 4.46 -9.17
C PRO A 138 18.38 4.68 -7.70
N PHE A 139 19.03 3.93 -6.79
CA PHE A 139 18.82 4.05 -5.36
C PHE A 139 20.12 4.41 -4.64
N VAL A 140 20.13 5.62 -4.09
CA VAL A 140 21.21 6.13 -3.23
C VAL A 140 20.58 6.56 -1.91
N VAL A 141 20.97 5.90 -0.82
CA VAL A 141 20.46 6.16 0.53
C VAL A 141 21.59 6.76 1.35
N GLY A 142 21.49 8.05 1.68
CA GLY A 142 22.60 8.81 2.26
C GLY A 142 23.78 8.86 1.29
N VAL A 143 24.92 8.29 1.69
CA VAL A 143 26.12 8.16 0.83
C VAL A 143 26.24 6.79 0.16
N THR A 144 25.33 5.86 0.48
CA THR A 144 25.40 4.48 0.02
C THR A 144 24.66 4.32 -1.30
N ASN A 145 25.39 3.94 -2.35
CA ASN A 145 24.79 3.56 -3.62
C ASN A 145 24.39 2.07 -3.59
N VAL A 146 23.10 1.81 -3.44
CA VAL A 146 22.54 0.45 -3.35
C VAL A 146 22.45 -0.22 -4.73
N GLY A 147 22.39 0.60 -5.79
CA GLY A 147 22.40 0.20 -7.19
C GLY A 147 21.23 0.75 -7.99
N THR A 148 21.16 0.37 -9.28
CA THR A 148 20.03 0.67 -10.16
C THR A 148 19.21 -0.60 -10.37
N THR A 149 18.03 -0.67 -9.75
CA THR A 149 17.20 -1.88 -9.69
C THR A 149 15.75 -1.54 -9.32
N GLN A 150 14.91 -2.52 -8.98
CA GLN A 150 13.53 -2.29 -8.51
C GLN A 150 13.53 -1.87 -7.02
N TYR A 151 12.54 -1.11 -6.56
CA TYR A 151 12.51 -0.56 -5.19
C TYR A 151 12.62 -1.63 -4.11
N ILE A 152 11.80 -2.68 -4.17
CA ILE A 152 11.84 -3.76 -3.16
C ILE A 152 13.14 -4.57 -3.25
N ASP A 153 13.69 -4.75 -4.46
CA ASP A 153 15.02 -5.36 -4.63
C ASP A 153 16.14 -4.49 -4.02
N ALA A 154 16.05 -3.16 -4.16
CA ALA A 154 16.99 -2.25 -3.54
C ALA A 154 16.86 -2.27 -2.01
N PHE A 155 15.63 -2.29 -1.50
CA PHE A 155 15.35 -2.47 -0.07
C PHE A 155 15.97 -3.76 0.47
N GLN A 156 15.74 -4.89 -0.19
CA GLN A 156 16.37 -6.18 0.15
C GLN A 156 17.90 -6.10 0.15
N ARG A 157 18.49 -5.50 -0.89
CA ARG A 157 19.94 -5.30 -0.98
C ARG A 157 20.49 -4.44 0.16
N ALA A 158 19.73 -3.43 0.60
CA ALA A 158 20.11 -2.58 1.72
C ALA A 158 20.00 -3.31 3.06
N ASN A 159 18.96 -4.14 3.27
CA ASN A 159 18.81 -4.94 4.50
C ASN A 159 19.99 -5.90 4.72
N PHE A 160 20.52 -6.45 3.63
CA PHE A 160 21.65 -7.38 3.66
C PHE A 160 22.98 -6.72 3.23
N TRP A 161 23.13 -5.41 3.44
CA TRP A 161 24.27 -4.65 2.91
C TRP A 161 25.64 -5.19 3.35
N SER A 162 25.75 -5.80 4.53
CA SER A 162 27.01 -6.43 4.98
C SER A 162 27.51 -7.50 4.02
N ASP A 163 26.60 -8.32 3.48
CA ASP A 163 26.92 -9.35 2.50
C ASP A 163 26.95 -8.76 1.09
N VAL A 164 25.96 -7.94 0.75
CA VAL A 164 25.81 -7.36 -0.59
C VAL A 164 26.98 -6.44 -0.96
N SER A 165 27.53 -5.68 -0.02
CA SER A 165 28.69 -4.81 -0.29
C SER A 165 30.01 -5.56 -0.43
N THR A 166 30.06 -6.85 -0.10
CA THR A 166 31.29 -7.64 -0.05
C THR A 166 31.16 -8.95 -0.81
N THR A 167 30.56 -9.96 -0.21
CA THR A 167 30.51 -11.35 -0.66
C THR A 167 29.48 -11.58 -1.77
N SER A 168 28.43 -10.76 -1.80
CA SER A 168 27.25 -10.97 -2.65
C SER A 168 26.81 -9.74 -3.47
N PRO A 169 27.71 -9.05 -4.19
CA PRO A 169 27.39 -7.81 -4.90
C PRO A 169 26.32 -7.94 -5.99
N GLY A 170 26.20 -9.11 -6.60
CA GLY A 170 25.14 -9.45 -7.56
C GLY A 170 23.86 -10.04 -6.95
N TYR A 171 23.69 -10.01 -5.62
CA TYR A 171 22.45 -10.48 -4.97
C TYR A 171 21.24 -9.66 -5.44
N HIS A 172 20.18 -10.34 -5.85
CA HIS A 172 18.94 -9.68 -6.23
C HIS A 172 17.73 -10.59 -5.99
N VAL A 173 16.57 -9.99 -5.76
CA VAL A 173 15.24 -10.60 -5.80
C VAL A 173 14.36 -9.73 -6.70
N LYS A 174 14.40 -10.00 -8.02
CA LYS A 174 13.73 -9.18 -9.03
C LYS A 174 12.34 -9.72 -9.36
N LEU A 175 11.36 -8.84 -9.43
CA LEU A 175 10.02 -9.14 -9.94
C LEU A 175 10.05 -9.12 -11.47
N ASN A 176 10.31 -10.28 -12.08
CA ASN A 176 10.48 -10.47 -13.53
C ASN A 176 10.40 -11.97 -13.92
N PRO A 177 9.71 -12.35 -15.02
CA PRO A 177 8.90 -11.52 -15.91
C PRO A 177 7.58 -11.09 -15.29
N VAL A 178 7.06 -9.96 -15.77
CA VAL A 178 5.75 -9.45 -15.37
C VAL A 178 4.75 -9.72 -16.50
N SER A 179 3.67 -10.41 -16.17
CA SER A 179 2.52 -10.60 -17.05
C SER A 179 1.27 -9.93 -16.46
N THR A 180 0.22 -9.79 -17.26
CA THR A 180 -1.04 -9.19 -16.82
C THR A 180 -2.18 -9.99 -17.41
N THR A 181 -3.11 -10.46 -16.56
CA THR A 181 -4.31 -11.16 -17.01
C THR A 181 -5.34 -10.18 -17.56
N ALA A 182 -6.37 -10.70 -18.23
CA ALA A 182 -7.59 -9.91 -18.41
C ALA A 182 -8.17 -9.57 -17.03
N GLY A 183 -8.64 -8.34 -16.83
CA GLY A 183 -9.16 -7.97 -15.52
C GLY A 183 -10.37 -8.82 -15.11
N GLN A 184 -10.50 -9.10 -13.82
CA GLN A 184 -11.54 -9.94 -13.24
C GLN A 184 -12.61 -9.08 -12.58
N THR A 185 -13.88 -9.28 -12.95
CA THR A 185 -14.98 -8.51 -12.36
C THR A 185 -15.51 -9.20 -11.12
N ILE A 186 -15.62 -8.45 -10.04
CA ILE A 186 -16.21 -8.87 -8.77
C ILE A 186 -17.44 -8.01 -8.52
N VAL A 187 -18.61 -8.63 -8.49
CA VAL A 187 -19.82 -7.97 -8.00
C VAL A 187 -19.71 -7.90 -6.49
N VAL A 188 -19.92 -6.72 -5.91
CA VAL A 188 -19.90 -6.50 -4.46
C VAL A 188 -21.33 -6.35 -3.96
N PRO A 189 -21.90 -7.36 -3.32
CA PRO A 189 -23.20 -7.25 -2.65
C PRO A 189 -23.16 -6.17 -1.55
N PRO A 190 -24.26 -5.43 -1.31
CA PRO A 190 -24.32 -4.41 -0.25
C PRO A 190 -24.00 -4.93 1.16
N ALA A 191 -24.17 -6.23 1.40
CA ALA A 191 -23.88 -6.86 2.69
C ALA A 191 -22.37 -6.98 2.98
N VAL A 192 -21.52 -6.90 1.96
CA VAL A 192 -20.07 -7.12 2.06
C VAL A 192 -19.27 -5.94 1.50
N GLY A 193 -19.90 -4.77 1.31
CA GLY A 193 -19.21 -3.60 0.79
C GLY A 193 -20.13 -2.58 0.14
N GLY A 194 -19.56 -1.46 -0.28
CA GLY A 194 -20.31 -0.36 -0.88
C GLY A 194 -19.44 0.81 -1.30
N LEU A 195 -20.06 1.83 -1.89
CA LEU A 195 -19.37 3.10 -2.16
C LEU A 195 -19.32 3.94 -0.88
N ILE A 196 -18.16 4.52 -0.57
CA ILE A 196 -17.96 5.35 0.63
C ILE A 196 -17.86 6.85 0.32
N GLY A 197 -17.83 7.22 -0.96
CA GLY A 197 -17.88 8.60 -1.39
C GLY A 197 -17.14 8.84 -2.69
N ALA A 198 -17.13 10.11 -3.09
CA ALA A 198 -16.36 10.59 -4.22
C ALA A 198 -15.21 11.47 -3.71
N PHE A 199 -14.01 11.19 -4.19
CA PHE A 199 -12.77 11.84 -3.82
C PHE A 199 -12.10 12.37 -5.08
N CYS A 200 -11.07 13.20 -4.92
CA CYS A 200 -10.21 13.65 -6.01
C CYS A 200 -10.93 13.93 -7.35
N GLY A 201 -11.81 14.94 -7.39
CA GLY A 201 -12.54 15.29 -8.61
C GLY A 201 -13.69 14.35 -9.00
N ASN A 202 -14.37 13.77 -8.00
CA ASN A 202 -15.53 12.86 -8.12
C ASN A 202 -15.21 11.39 -8.50
N GLN A 203 -13.94 10.97 -8.40
CA GLN A 203 -13.55 9.56 -8.44
C GLN A 203 -14.26 8.80 -7.31
N GLN A 204 -15.01 7.75 -7.66
CA GLN A 204 -15.71 6.95 -6.66
C GLN A 204 -14.71 6.08 -5.91
N VAL A 205 -14.87 6.01 -4.59
CA VAL A 205 -14.12 5.10 -3.73
C VAL A 205 -15.09 4.05 -3.17
N GLY A 206 -14.65 2.79 -3.18
CA GLY A 206 -15.41 1.66 -2.68
C GLY A 206 -14.77 0.96 -1.50
N THR A 207 -15.54 0.12 -0.84
CA THR A 207 -15.05 -0.84 0.14
C THR A 207 -15.58 -2.25 -0.12
N VAL A 208 -14.82 -3.26 0.28
CA VAL A 208 -15.22 -4.68 0.23
C VAL A 208 -14.72 -5.41 1.47
N ASP A 209 -15.48 -6.38 1.99
CA ASP A 209 -15.05 -7.21 3.11
C ASP A 209 -13.84 -8.05 2.72
N ILE A 210 -12.81 -8.04 3.57
CA ILE A 210 -11.54 -8.72 3.30
C ILE A 210 -11.72 -10.22 3.12
N ASN A 211 -12.57 -10.87 3.93
CA ASN A 211 -12.77 -12.31 3.85
C ASN A 211 -13.57 -12.69 2.60
N TYR A 212 -14.54 -11.86 2.22
CA TYR A 212 -15.26 -12.02 0.95
C TYR A 212 -14.31 -11.95 -0.24
N PHE A 213 -13.45 -10.94 -0.30
CA PHE A 213 -12.53 -10.76 -1.42
C PHE A 213 -11.42 -11.82 -1.42
N ASP A 214 -10.83 -12.14 -0.28
CA ASP A 214 -9.78 -13.15 -0.15
C ASP A 214 -10.21 -14.54 -0.64
N ASN A 215 -11.43 -14.97 -0.31
CA ASN A 215 -12.00 -16.20 -0.84
C ASN A 215 -12.08 -16.19 -2.38
N ILE A 216 -12.42 -15.03 -2.98
CA ILE A 216 -12.47 -14.87 -4.43
C ILE A 216 -11.05 -14.85 -5.02
N ALA A 217 -10.11 -14.17 -4.37
CA ALA A 217 -8.71 -14.10 -4.80
C ALA A 217 -8.10 -15.50 -4.91
N GLN A 218 -8.25 -16.33 -3.86
CA GLN A 218 -7.79 -17.72 -3.87
C GLN A 218 -8.45 -18.55 -4.99
N GLY A 219 -9.75 -18.39 -5.20
CA GLY A 219 -10.46 -19.03 -6.31
C GLY A 219 -9.95 -18.60 -7.69
N LEU A 220 -9.57 -17.32 -7.84
CA LEU A 220 -9.01 -16.77 -9.07
C LEU A 220 -7.61 -17.31 -9.37
N ILE A 221 -6.75 -17.51 -8.37
CA ILE A 221 -5.42 -18.14 -8.55
C ILE A 221 -5.59 -19.49 -9.25
N THR A 222 -6.48 -20.33 -8.73
CA THR A 222 -6.79 -21.65 -9.29
C THR A 222 -7.41 -21.54 -10.68
N LYS A 223 -8.46 -20.71 -10.83
CA LYS A 223 -9.21 -20.56 -12.08
C LYS A 223 -8.34 -20.07 -13.24
N LEU A 224 -7.40 -19.16 -12.96
CA LEU A 224 -6.50 -18.59 -13.95
C LEU A 224 -5.27 -19.47 -14.20
N GLY A 225 -5.09 -20.57 -13.45
CA GLY A 225 -3.97 -21.49 -13.59
C GLY A 225 -2.63 -20.81 -13.29
N ILE A 226 -2.59 -19.92 -12.29
CA ILE A 226 -1.37 -19.19 -11.97
C ILE A 226 -0.36 -20.16 -11.32
N PRO A 227 0.85 -20.33 -11.89
CA PRO A 227 1.78 -21.32 -11.38
C PRO A 227 2.29 -20.93 -9.98
N PRO A 228 2.47 -21.89 -9.06
CA PRO A 228 3.03 -21.63 -7.72
C PRO A 228 4.44 -21.05 -7.71
N THR A 229 5.17 -21.14 -8.83
CA THR A 229 6.49 -20.54 -9.04
C THR A 229 6.43 -19.06 -9.44
N SER A 230 5.25 -18.43 -9.34
CA SER A 230 5.03 -17.02 -9.62
C SER A 230 4.21 -16.38 -8.51
N LEU A 231 4.33 -15.06 -8.36
CA LEU A 231 3.52 -14.26 -7.45
C LEU A 231 2.24 -13.79 -8.18
N PRO A 232 1.04 -14.25 -7.78
CA PRO A 232 -0.21 -13.57 -8.12
C PRO A 232 -0.27 -12.24 -7.36
N LEU A 233 -0.37 -11.13 -8.10
CA LEU A 233 -0.50 -9.78 -7.54
C LEU A 233 -1.85 -9.19 -7.95
N PHE A 234 -2.80 -9.22 -7.03
CA PHE A 234 -4.12 -8.62 -7.22
C PHE A 234 -4.02 -7.12 -7.01
N ILE A 235 -4.43 -6.36 -8.03
CA ILE A 235 -4.41 -4.90 -7.95
C ILE A 235 -5.81 -4.34 -8.02
N ALA A 236 -6.13 -3.48 -7.05
CA ALA A 236 -7.32 -2.66 -7.03
C ALA A 236 -6.98 -1.20 -7.35
N TYR A 237 -8.01 -0.37 -7.49
CA TYR A 237 -7.88 1.07 -7.62
C TYR A 237 -8.98 1.70 -6.78
N ASP A 238 -8.64 2.56 -5.82
CA ASP A 238 -9.59 3.29 -4.96
C ASP A 238 -10.68 2.40 -4.34
N VAL A 239 -10.36 1.13 -4.10
CA VAL A 239 -11.22 0.20 -3.36
C VAL A 239 -10.40 -0.38 -2.22
N PHE A 240 -10.90 -0.19 -1.00
CA PHE A 240 -10.24 -0.61 0.22
C PHE A 240 -11.00 -1.76 0.87
N GLU A 241 -10.32 -2.52 1.71
CA GLU A 241 -10.91 -3.66 2.37
C GLU A 241 -11.38 -3.30 3.78
N THR A 242 -12.39 -4.01 4.28
CA THR A 242 -12.93 -3.81 5.63
C THR A 242 -12.79 -5.06 6.48
N ILE A 243 -12.50 -4.86 7.77
CA ILE A 243 -12.49 -5.89 8.81
C ILE A 243 -13.59 -5.56 9.82
N GLY A 244 -14.54 -6.48 10.02
CA GLY A 244 -15.65 -6.27 10.96
C GLY A 244 -16.51 -5.04 10.64
N GLY A 245 -16.55 -4.63 9.36
CA GLY A 245 -17.22 -3.41 8.89
C GLY A 245 -16.40 -2.12 9.05
N GLY A 246 -15.20 -2.17 9.63
CA GLY A 246 -14.29 -1.03 9.76
C GLY A 246 -13.34 -0.91 8.56
N CYS A 247 -13.19 0.31 8.03
CA CYS A 247 -12.23 0.67 6.99
C CYS A 247 -10.97 1.29 7.63
N CYS A 248 -9.76 1.20 7.04
CA CYS A 248 -9.47 0.75 5.68
C CYS A 248 -8.21 -0.11 5.61
N VAL A 249 -8.34 -1.36 5.16
CA VAL A 249 -7.20 -2.20 4.78
C VAL A 249 -6.84 -1.91 3.33
N LEU A 250 -5.60 -1.51 3.06
CA LEU A 250 -5.14 -1.08 1.73
C LEU A 250 -4.51 -2.23 0.93
N GLY A 251 -4.08 -3.26 1.63
CA GLY A 251 -3.52 -4.46 1.06
C GLY A 251 -3.36 -5.54 2.11
N TYR A 252 -3.04 -6.73 1.61
CA TYR A 252 -2.56 -7.84 2.41
C TYR A 252 -1.76 -8.82 1.54
N HIS A 253 -0.86 -9.57 2.16
CA HIS A 253 -0.34 -10.81 1.60
C HIS A 253 -0.80 -12.03 2.38
N SER A 254 -0.81 -13.17 1.70
CA SER A 254 -1.21 -14.45 2.27
C SER A 254 -0.66 -15.60 1.43
N SER A 255 -1.02 -16.82 1.82
CA SER A 255 -0.77 -18.02 1.03
C SER A 255 -2.00 -18.91 0.97
N THR A 256 -2.11 -19.66 -0.12
CA THR A 256 -3.13 -20.70 -0.28
C THR A 256 -2.82 -21.92 0.61
N ALA A 257 -3.76 -22.82 0.78
CA ALA A 257 -3.53 -24.10 1.48
C ALA A 257 -2.43 -24.97 0.84
N SER A 258 -2.09 -24.74 -0.44
CA SER A 258 -0.97 -25.40 -1.13
C SER A 258 0.34 -24.61 -1.04
N ASN A 259 0.43 -23.62 -0.16
CA ASN A 259 1.60 -22.77 0.10
C ASN A 259 2.00 -21.84 -1.05
N GLN A 260 1.16 -21.67 -2.08
CA GLN A 260 1.36 -20.62 -3.08
C GLN A 260 1.02 -19.28 -2.46
N THR A 261 2.02 -18.41 -2.35
CA THR A 261 1.89 -17.05 -1.80
C THR A 261 1.28 -16.09 -2.82
N TYR A 262 0.60 -15.06 -2.35
CA TYR A 262 0.00 -13.99 -3.18
C TYR A 262 -0.09 -12.69 -2.38
N ALA A 263 -0.23 -11.58 -3.11
CA ALA A 263 -0.40 -10.26 -2.54
C ALA A 263 -1.59 -9.53 -3.18
N VAL A 264 -2.23 -8.70 -2.39
CA VAL A 264 -3.37 -7.86 -2.76
C VAL A 264 -3.05 -6.45 -2.32
N ALA A 265 -3.20 -5.48 -3.20
CA ALA A 265 -3.03 -4.08 -2.83
C ALA A 265 -3.80 -3.16 -3.78
N THR A 266 -4.24 -2.02 -3.25
CA THR A 266 -4.87 -0.98 -4.06
C THR A 266 -3.88 0.10 -4.46
N TYR A 267 -3.92 0.54 -5.72
CA TYR A 267 -3.42 1.86 -6.04
C TYR A 267 -4.45 2.87 -5.55
N ASN A 268 -4.03 3.92 -4.83
CA ASN A 268 -4.97 4.92 -4.37
C ASN A 268 -4.61 6.35 -4.79
N ASP A 269 -5.62 7.12 -5.13
CA ASP A 269 -5.43 8.53 -5.47
C ASP A 269 -5.02 9.36 -4.25
N PRO A 270 -4.27 10.45 -4.47
CA PRO A 270 -3.88 11.35 -3.39
C PRO A 270 -5.09 12.04 -2.75
N GLY A 271 -4.99 12.28 -1.45
CA GLY A 271 -6.02 13.01 -0.69
C GLY A 271 -7.19 12.14 -0.23
N ILE A 272 -7.18 10.82 -0.50
CA ILE A 272 -8.13 9.89 0.13
C ILE A 272 -7.83 9.75 1.63
N PHE A 273 -6.56 9.65 2.02
CA PHE A 273 -6.15 9.59 3.42
C PHE A 273 -5.39 10.85 3.82
N GLN A 274 -5.44 11.19 5.11
CA GLN A 274 -4.79 12.41 5.65
C GLN A 274 -3.27 12.35 5.55
N ALA A 275 -2.68 11.15 5.72
CA ALA A 275 -1.25 10.96 5.58
C ALA A 275 -0.86 11.05 4.09
N ALA A 276 -0.13 12.11 3.74
CA ALA A 276 0.20 12.43 2.34
C ALA A 276 1.02 11.35 1.62
N GLY A 277 1.74 10.50 2.36
CA GLY A 277 2.48 9.35 1.83
C GLY A 277 1.60 8.18 1.40
N ILE A 278 0.35 8.09 1.88
CA ILE A 278 -0.57 7.00 1.53
C ILE A 278 -1.23 7.31 0.19
N ARG A 279 -0.52 7.00 -0.90
CA ARG A 279 -0.95 7.25 -2.28
C ARG A 279 -0.21 6.37 -3.27
N ASP A 280 -0.74 6.33 -4.48
CA ASP A 280 -0.20 5.63 -5.64
C ASP A 280 0.21 4.18 -5.35
N VAL A 281 1.49 3.87 -5.28
CA VAL A 281 2.03 2.53 -5.10
C VAL A 281 2.46 2.24 -3.67
N HIS A 282 2.16 3.11 -2.71
CA HIS A 282 2.51 2.92 -1.29
C HIS A 282 1.99 1.61 -0.71
N ALA A 283 0.73 1.26 -1.01
CA ALA A 283 0.19 -0.02 -0.57
C ALA A 283 0.89 -1.20 -1.26
N LEU A 284 1.16 -1.08 -2.55
CA LEU A 284 1.85 -2.15 -3.28
C LEU A 284 3.29 -2.35 -2.80
N SER A 285 4.00 -1.28 -2.43
CA SER A 285 5.36 -1.38 -1.92
C SER A 285 5.40 -2.01 -0.54
N HIS A 286 4.46 -1.63 0.32
CA HIS A 286 4.26 -2.22 1.64
C HIS A 286 4.08 -3.74 1.53
N GLU A 287 3.05 -4.19 0.81
CA GLU A 287 2.72 -5.61 0.70
C GLU A 287 3.79 -6.43 -0.01
N LEU A 288 4.47 -5.86 -1.02
CA LEU A 288 5.57 -6.57 -1.68
C LEU A 288 6.81 -6.66 -0.79
N GLY A 289 7.06 -5.66 0.06
CA GLY A 289 8.14 -5.66 1.03
C GLY A 289 7.92 -6.71 2.11
N GLU A 290 6.74 -6.69 2.72
CA GLU A 290 6.36 -7.64 3.77
C GLU A 290 6.23 -9.06 3.23
N TRP A 291 5.67 -9.25 2.03
CA TRP A 291 5.68 -10.57 1.39
C TRP A 291 7.09 -11.10 1.13
N MET A 292 8.07 -10.25 0.75
CA MET A 292 9.43 -10.72 0.54
C MET A 292 10.13 -11.12 1.85
N ASP A 293 9.86 -10.39 2.94
CA ASP A 293 10.52 -10.60 4.23
C ASP A 293 9.80 -11.60 5.16
N ASP A 294 8.48 -11.75 5.04
CA ASP A 294 7.65 -12.70 5.77
C ASP A 294 6.49 -13.22 4.90
N PRO A 295 6.75 -14.09 3.90
CA PRO A 295 5.75 -14.55 2.94
C PRO A 295 4.56 -15.32 3.55
N PHE A 296 4.66 -15.76 4.81
CA PHE A 296 3.64 -16.56 5.49
C PHE A 296 3.06 -15.89 6.75
N GLY A 297 3.56 -14.71 7.14
CA GLY A 297 3.14 -13.99 8.33
C GLY A 297 3.49 -14.72 9.63
N ASN A 298 4.57 -15.49 9.63
CA ASN A 298 4.97 -16.34 10.75
C ASN A 298 6.44 -16.17 11.16
N ASN A 299 7.14 -15.18 10.61
CA ASN A 299 8.46 -14.81 11.07
C ASN A 299 8.34 -13.98 12.35
N MET A 300 8.85 -14.52 13.44
CA MET A 300 8.85 -13.85 14.74
C MET A 300 10.15 -13.07 14.94
N VAL A 301 10.06 -11.90 15.56
CA VAL A 301 11.16 -11.01 15.91
C VAL A 301 11.06 -10.57 17.37
N PRO A 302 12.11 -9.96 17.96
CA PRO A 302 11.96 -9.28 19.23
C PRO A 302 10.81 -8.26 19.19
N ALA A 303 10.02 -8.22 20.27
CA ALA A 303 8.86 -7.34 20.33
C ALA A 303 9.24 -5.88 20.05
N TRP A 304 8.46 -5.24 19.18
CA TRP A 304 8.62 -3.85 18.73
C TRP A 304 7.25 -3.19 18.63
N GLY A 305 7.19 -1.86 18.51
CA GLY A 305 5.92 -1.17 18.49
C GLY A 305 5.97 0.33 18.67
N HIS A 306 4.78 0.92 18.83
CA HIS A 306 4.57 2.37 18.98
C HIS A 306 5.14 3.20 17.82
N VAL A 307 5.04 2.68 16.60
CA VAL A 307 5.62 3.27 15.39
C VAL A 307 4.72 2.96 14.19
N GLY A 308 4.65 3.89 13.24
CA GLY A 308 3.82 3.75 12.04
C GLY A 308 2.35 3.42 12.36
N GLN A 309 1.84 2.32 11.81
CA GLN A 309 0.46 1.91 12.09
C GLN A 309 0.28 1.26 13.47
N VAL A 310 1.34 0.72 14.06
CA VAL A 310 1.32 -0.15 15.24
C VAL A 310 1.21 0.69 16.52
N GLY A 311 0.05 0.62 17.18
CA GLY A 311 -0.23 1.39 18.40
C GLY A 311 0.32 0.77 19.70
N GLY A 312 0.54 -0.55 19.72
CA GLY A 312 1.06 -1.31 20.87
C GLY A 312 2.37 -2.03 20.53
N CYS A 313 2.70 -3.09 21.26
CA CYS A 313 3.79 -4.00 20.91
C CYS A 313 3.26 -5.22 20.16
N GLN A 314 4.04 -5.71 19.19
CA GLN A 314 3.86 -6.97 18.48
C GLN A 314 5.22 -7.60 18.17
N ASP A 315 5.23 -8.84 17.68
CA ASP A 315 6.42 -9.66 17.49
C ASP A 315 6.48 -10.38 16.13
N ASN A 316 5.52 -10.13 15.24
CA ASN A 316 5.64 -10.42 13.81
C ASN A 316 6.68 -9.52 13.14
N LEU A 317 7.43 -10.06 12.18
CA LEU A 317 8.33 -9.29 11.34
C LEU A 317 7.51 -8.47 10.35
N GLU A 318 7.50 -7.15 10.53
CA GLU A 318 6.90 -6.23 9.56
C GLU A 318 7.92 -5.18 9.13
N VAL A 319 7.87 -4.81 7.85
CA VAL A 319 8.78 -3.82 7.26
C VAL A 319 8.05 -2.61 6.69
N GLY A 320 6.76 -2.74 6.39
CA GLY A 320 5.90 -1.65 5.97
C GLY A 320 5.21 -0.99 7.15
N ASP A 321 4.73 -1.78 8.12
CA ASP A 321 3.97 -1.28 9.28
C ASP A 321 4.63 -0.15 10.07
N PRO A 322 5.94 -0.22 10.39
CA PRO A 322 6.62 0.86 11.10
C PRO A 322 6.66 2.18 10.31
N VAL A 323 6.54 2.13 8.99
CA VAL A 323 6.66 3.29 8.11
C VAL A 323 5.34 3.69 7.45
N THR A 324 4.22 3.08 7.82
CA THR A 324 2.89 3.46 7.31
C THR A 324 2.66 4.97 7.39
N GLY A 325 2.41 5.58 6.22
CA GLY A 325 2.19 7.03 6.09
C GLY A 325 3.46 7.85 5.83
N SER A 326 4.63 7.23 5.94
CA SER A 326 5.93 7.79 5.57
C SER A 326 6.39 7.13 4.29
N ALA A 327 6.44 7.90 3.20
CA ALA A 327 6.82 7.36 1.90
C ALA A 327 8.25 7.73 1.54
N PHE A 328 8.96 6.80 0.90
CA PHE A 328 10.11 7.13 0.09
C PHE A 328 9.63 7.79 -1.21
N THR A 329 10.50 8.51 -1.91
CA THR A 329 10.10 9.20 -3.15
C THR A 329 11.01 8.79 -4.29
N VAL A 330 10.40 8.33 -5.40
CA VAL A 330 11.14 7.94 -6.59
C VAL A 330 10.50 8.55 -7.82
N THR A 331 11.24 9.41 -8.52
CA THR A 331 10.80 9.98 -9.79
C THR A 331 11.25 9.11 -10.95
N LEU A 332 10.29 8.61 -11.73
CA LEU A 332 10.56 7.79 -12.91
C LEU A 332 9.59 8.16 -14.04
N ASN A 333 10.12 8.41 -15.23
CA ASN A 333 9.34 8.78 -16.43
C ASN A 333 8.38 9.97 -16.19
N GLY A 334 8.87 11.00 -15.49
CA GLY A 334 8.10 12.23 -15.23
C GLY A 334 6.97 12.09 -14.21
N PHE A 335 6.91 10.97 -13.47
CA PHE A 335 5.98 10.79 -12.35
C PHE A 335 6.73 10.47 -11.07
N THR A 336 6.27 11.04 -9.97
CA THR A 336 6.83 10.85 -8.64
C THR A 336 6.00 9.82 -7.88
N TYR A 337 6.56 8.64 -7.66
CA TYR A 337 5.96 7.54 -6.91
C TYR A 337 6.32 7.65 -5.43
N HIS A 338 5.44 7.15 -4.56
CA HIS A 338 5.55 7.16 -3.09
C HIS A 338 5.56 5.73 -2.52
N PRO A 339 6.55 4.89 -2.86
CA PRO A 339 6.67 3.56 -2.29
C PRO A 339 7.16 3.58 -0.83
#